data_AF-X1FAA8-F1
#
_entry.id   AF-X1FAA8-F1
#
_cell.length_a   1.000
_cell.length_b   1.000
_cell.length_c   1.000
_cell.angle_alpha   90.00
_cell.angle_beta   90.00
_cell.angle_gamma   90.00
#
_symmetry.space_group_name_H-M   'P 1'
#
loop_
_entity.id
_entity.type
_entity.pdbx_description
1 polymer ?
#
loop_
_entity_poly.entity_id
_entity_poly.type
_entity_poly.pdbx_seq_one_letter_code
_entity_poly.pdbx_strand_id
1 'polypeptide(L)'
;MDFIDSQTRRLFHLQIEMRGKNLKKNLARIRPKIIQYNGDEQKFYYHSLFVIDKEGYYEKTPYYLIKKPPKDICKIYEQMKTSFTDKLNLDIEKQLDEIAEKNNTDPKKELNPDSMQPMIWEVAQLGYVKQGDIEDRMSKRMGRILTSSQFHRNVMSMRKKGFDIRIFKKIEN
;
A
#
# COMPACT_ATOMS: atom_id res chain seq x y z
N MET A 1 -13.52 -9.17 8.53
CA MET A 1 -12.71 -10.36 8.19
C MET A 1 -11.29 -10.05 8.60
N ASP A 2 -10.88 -10.52 9.77
CA ASP A 2 -9.50 -10.37 10.20
C ASP A 2 -8.64 -11.43 9.52
N PHE A 3 -7.55 -10.97 8.90
CA PHE A 3 -6.63 -11.74 8.07
C PHE A 3 -5.77 -12.76 8.84
N ILE A 4 -5.98 -12.91 10.15
CA ILE A 4 -5.12 -13.71 11.04
C ILE A 4 -5.96 -14.79 11.71
N ASP A 5 -5.68 -16.04 11.36
CA ASP A 5 -6.26 -17.24 11.96
C ASP A 5 -6.04 -17.29 13.49
N SER A 6 -7.02 -17.84 14.20
CA SER A 6 -7.02 -18.02 15.65
C SER A 6 -5.75 -18.71 16.19
N GLN A 7 -5.19 -19.67 15.44
CA GLN A 7 -3.94 -20.33 15.83
C GLN A 7 -2.72 -19.45 15.60
N THR A 8 -2.75 -18.58 14.59
CA THR A 8 -1.69 -17.59 14.36
C THR A 8 -1.71 -16.50 15.44
N ARG A 9 -2.89 -16.11 15.92
CA ARG A 9 -3.04 -15.21 17.09
C ARG A 9 -2.46 -15.81 18.37
N ARG A 10 -2.44 -17.14 18.50
CA ARG A 10 -1.81 -17.86 19.63
C ARG A 10 -0.28 -17.74 19.68
N LEU A 11 0.36 -17.38 18.57
CA LEU A 11 1.83 -17.25 18.50
C LEU A 11 2.32 -15.84 18.87
N PHE A 12 1.47 -14.82 18.76
CA PHE A 12 1.79 -13.44 19.14
C PHE A 12 1.43 -13.18 20.61
N HIS A 13 2.08 -13.88 21.54
CA HIS A 13 1.71 -13.84 22.96
C HIS A 13 2.66 -13.05 23.85
N LEU A 14 3.75 -12.52 23.30
CA LEU A 14 4.76 -11.83 24.10
C LEU A 14 5.22 -10.55 23.41
N GLN A 15 4.98 -9.42 24.08
CA GLN A 15 5.60 -8.14 23.76
C GLN A 15 6.63 -7.83 24.84
N ILE A 16 7.86 -7.55 24.43
CA ILE A 16 8.90 -7.09 25.34
C ILE A 16 9.05 -5.58 25.19
N GLU A 17 8.70 -4.83 26.24
CA GLU A 17 8.81 -3.38 26.24
C GLU A 17 10.06 -2.93 27.01
N MET A 18 10.89 -2.08 26.41
CA MET A 18 11.96 -1.39 27.12
C MET A 18 11.37 -0.26 27.97
N ARG A 19 11.62 -0.31 29.28
CA ARG A 19 11.06 0.65 30.25
C ARG A 19 12.08 1.64 30.78
N GLY A 20 13.37 1.37 30.61
CA GLY A 20 14.43 2.30 30.96
C GLY A 20 15.82 1.71 30.82
N LYS A 21 16.84 2.53 31.09
CA LYS A 21 18.25 2.13 31.07
C LYS A 21 18.95 2.54 32.37
N ASN A 22 19.73 1.64 32.95
CA ASN A 22 20.68 1.96 34.00
C ASN A 22 22.04 2.26 33.34
N LEU A 23 22.40 3.54 33.26
CA LEU A 23 23.65 3.97 32.64
C LEU A 23 24.89 3.53 33.42
N LYS A 24 24.84 3.57 34.76
CA LYS A 24 25.98 3.20 35.63
C LYS A 24 26.35 1.72 35.46
N LYS A 25 25.34 0.84 35.37
CA LYS A 25 25.55 -0.62 35.24
C LYS A 25 25.47 -1.13 33.81
N ASN A 26 25.23 -0.26 32.83
CA ASN A 26 25.01 -0.60 31.42
C ASN A 26 23.93 -1.67 31.18
N LEU A 27 22.81 -1.57 31.91
CA LEU A 27 21.69 -2.52 31.85
C LEU A 27 20.44 -1.88 31.24
N ALA A 28 19.73 -2.62 30.40
CA ALA A 28 18.38 -2.29 29.94
C ALA A 28 17.35 -2.92 30.88
N ARG A 29 16.34 -2.14 31.30
CA ARG A 29 15.17 -2.65 32.03
C ARG A 29 14.09 -2.96 31.01
N ILE A 30 13.71 -4.22 30.90
CA ILE A 30 12.62 -4.65 30.03
C ILE A 30 11.48 -5.24 30.87
N ARG A 31 10.29 -5.28 30.30
CA ARG A 31 9.16 -5.99 30.90
C ARG A 31 8.37 -6.74 29.81
N PRO A 32 8.15 -8.06 29.97
CA PRO A 32 7.25 -8.78 29.11
C PRO A 32 5.79 -8.43 29.43
N LYS A 33 5.00 -8.36 28.37
CA LYS A 33 3.55 -8.26 28.39
C LYS A 33 2.97 -9.33 27.50
N ILE A 34 1.77 -9.78 27.84
CA ILE A 34 1.00 -10.69 27.02
C ILE A 34 -0.05 -9.92 26.24
N ILE A 35 -0.29 -10.32 25.00
CA ILE A 35 -1.41 -9.81 24.22
C ILE A 35 -2.64 -10.61 24.62
N GLN A 36 -3.70 -9.91 25.00
CA GLN A 36 -5.02 -10.47 25.28
C GLN A 36 -6.04 -9.82 24.35
N TYR A 37 -7.08 -10.57 24.00
CA TYR A 37 -8.19 -10.08 23.18
C TYR A 37 -9.39 -9.81 24.07
N ASN A 38 -9.94 -8.62 23.99
CA ASN A 38 -11.22 -8.28 24.60
C ASN A 38 -12.34 -8.62 23.59
N GLY A 39 -13.19 -9.58 23.94
CA GLY A 39 -14.30 -10.03 23.10
C GLY A 39 -15.37 -8.96 22.88
N ASP A 40 -15.65 -8.15 23.91
CA ASP A 40 -16.70 -7.14 23.89
C ASP A 40 -16.29 -5.92 23.07
N GLU A 41 -15.05 -5.45 23.28
CA GLU A 41 -14.51 -4.29 22.56
C GLU A 41 -13.93 -4.65 21.18
N GLN A 42 -13.81 -5.95 20.87
CA GLN A 42 -13.13 -6.48 19.70
C GLN A 42 -11.71 -5.92 19.50
N LYS A 43 -10.99 -5.70 20.61
CA LYS A 43 -9.66 -5.06 20.62
C LYS A 43 -8.63 -5.92 21.32
N PHE A 44 -7.41 -5.89 20.80
CA PHE A 44 -6.25 -6.43 21.48
C PHE A 44 -5.69 -5.41 22.48
N TYR A 45 -5.33 -5.88 23.67
CA TYR A 45 -4.66 -5.10 24.69
C TYR A 45 -3.48 -5.87 25.28
N TYR A 46 -2.56 -5.14 25.91
CA TYR A 46 -1.35 -5.71 26.49
C TYR A 46 -1.47 -5.76 28.00
N HIS A 47 -1.52 -6.96 28.55
CA HIS A 47 -1.55 -7.19 29.99
C HIS A 47 -0.16 -7.56 30.52
N SER A 48 0.08 -7.32 31.81
CA SER A 48 1.33 -7.80 32.43
C SER A 48 1.33 -9.34 32.47
N LEU A 49 2.50 -9.93 32.23
CA LEU A 49 2.69 -11.37 32.40
C LEU A 49 2.71 -11.71 33.89
N PHE A 50 1.91 -12.69 34.31
CA PHE A 50 1.92 -13.27 35.65
C PHE A 50 2.51 -14.67 35.58
N VAL A 51 3.29 -15.03 36.58
CA VAL A 51 3.90 -16.35 36.75
C VAL A 51 3.42 -16.95 38.05
N ILE A 52 3.32 -18.27 38.09
CA ILE A 52 3.00 -18.99 39.32
C ILE A 52 4.32 -19.22 40.06
N ASP A 53 4.40 -18.77 41.31
CA ASP A 53 5.55 -19.03 42.15
C ASP A 53 5.60 -20.50 42.64
N LYS A 54 6.58 -20.84 43.48
CA LYS A 54 6.70 -22.21 44.00
C LYS A 54 5.59 -22.60 44.97
N GLU A 55 4.88 -21.62 45.52
CA GLU A 55 3.83 -21.78 46.52
C GLU A 55 2.43 -21.77 45.89
N GLY A 56 2.33 -21.49 44.58
CA GLY A 56 1.09 -21.48 43.82
C GLY A 56 0.47 -20.09 43.64
N TYR A 57 1.10 -19.01 44.10
CA TYR A 57 0.57 -17.65 43.96
C TYR A 57 0.91 -17.04 42.60
N TYR A 58 -0.05 -16.27 42.07
CA TYR A 58 0.14 -15.50 40.84
C TYR A 58 0.93 -14.22 41.12
N GLU A 59 2.19 -14.22 40.72
CA GLU A 59 3.06 -13.06 40.85
C GLU A 59 3.24 -12.33 39.52
N LYS A 60 3.17 -10.99 39.57
CA LYS A 60 3.44 -10.15 38.40
C LYS A 60 4.93 -10.19 38.08
N THR A 61 5.28 -10.53 36.84
CA THR A 61 6.69 -10.61 36.42
C THR A 61 7.46 -9.32 36.72
N PRO A 62 8.66 -9.42 37.32
CA PRO A 62 9.50 -8.26 37.62
C PRO A 62 10.08 -7.66 36.34
N TYR A 63 10.76 -6.53 36.48
CA TYR A 63 11.58 -6.00 35.40
C TYR A 63 12.81 -6.89 35.21
N TYR A 64 13.05 -7.33 33.98
CA TYR A 64 14.28 -8.04 33.66
C TYR A 64 15.37 -7.02 33.34
N LEU A 65 16.56 -7.30 33.85
CA LEU A 65 17.76 -6.50 33.58
C LEU A 65 18.61 -7.25 32.57
N ILE A 66 18.69 -6.73 31.36
CA ILE A 66 19.52 -7.30 30.30
C ILE A 66 20.77 -6.46 30.12
N LYS A 67 21.93 -7.11 30.08
CA LYS A 67 23.19 -6.43 29.72
C LYS A 67 23.11 -5.93 28.29
N LYS A 68 23.51 -4.67 28.08
CA LYS A 68 23.63 -4.17 26.71
C LYS A 68 24.65 -5.04 25.94
N PRO A 69 24.38 -5.31 24.66
CA PRO A 69 25.31 -6.05 23.83
C PRO A 69 26.66 -5.29 23.73
N PRO A 70 27.76 -6.01 23.52
CA PRO A 70 29.06 -5.44 23.18
C PRO A 70 29.00 -4.43 22.02
N LYS A 71 29.84 -3.38 22.08
CA LYS A 71 29.78 -2.26 21.12
C LYS A 71 30.13 -2.67 19.69
N ASP A 72 31.02 -3.63 19.54
CA ASP A 72 31.40 -4.28 18.27
C ASP A 72 30.20 -4.94 17.60
N ILE A 73 29.41 -5.71 18.35
CA ILE A 73 28.17 -6.33 17.82
C ILE A 73 27.17 -5.25 17.38
N CYS A 74 27.01 -4.17 18.16
CA CYS A 74 26.17 -3.05 17.76
C CYS A 74 26.63 -2.40 16.45
N LYS A 75 27.94 -2.22 16.26
CA LYS A 75 28.49 -1.63 15.03
C LYS A 75 28.22 -2.52 13.82
N ILE A 76 28.45 -3.83 13.95
CA ILE A 76 28.17 -4.80 12.87
C ILE A 76 26.68 -4.77 12.53
N TYR A 77 25.80 -4.75 13.53
CA TYR A 77 24.37 -4.66 13.31
C TYR A 77 23.96 -3.39 12.54
N GLU A 78 24.46 -2.21 12.93
CA GLU A 78 24.13 -0.96 12.23
C GLU A 78 24.69 -0.95 10.80
N GLN A 79 25.87 -1.55 10.55
CA GLN A 79 26.41 -1.74 9.20
C GLN A 79 25.52 -2.65 8.35
N MET A 80 25.06 -3.78 8.91
CA MET A 80 24.16 -4.70 8.23
C MET A 80 22.81 -4.05 7.94
N LYS A 81 22.27 -3.30 8.89
CA LYS A 81 21.02 -2.56 8.74
C LYS A 81 21.12 -1.52 7.62
N THR A 82 22.19 -0.73 7.60
CA THR A 82 22.44 0.26 6.54
C THR A 82 22.53 -0.43 5.19
N SER A 83 23.34 -1.50 5.09
CA SER A 83 23.49 -2.28 3.85
C SER A 83 22.16 -2.89 3.36
N PHE A 84 21.29 -3.31 4.28
CA PHE A 84 19.98 -3.83 3.95
C PHE A 84 19.05 -2.73 3.43
N THR A 85 19.00 -1.58 4.12
CA THR A 85 18.18 -0.44 3.69
C THR A 85 18.63 0.11 2.35
N ASP A 86 19.94 0.21 2.10
CA ASP A 86 20.49 0.67 0.83
C ASP A 86 20.09 -0.26 -0.31
N LYS A 87 20.22 -1.58 -0.12
CA LYS A 87 19.77 -2.58 -1.10
C LYS A 87 18.28 -2.50 -1.36
N LEU A 88 17.48 -2.38 -0.30
CA LEU A 88 16.02 -2.28 -0.43
C LEU A 88 15.63 -1.03 -1.24
N ASN A 89 16.28 0.10 -1.00
CA ASN A 89 16.02 1.33 -1.74
C ASN A 89 16.40 1.18 -3.22
N LEU A 90 17.55 0.58 -3.53
CA LEU A 90 17.97 0.30 -4.90
C LEU A 90 16.99 -0.63 -5.62
N ASP A 91 16.48 -1.65 -4.93
CA ASP A 91 15.49 -2.57 -5.49
C ASP A 91 14.16 -1.86 -5.77
N ILE A 92 13.73 -0.95 -4.87
CA ILE A 92 12.53 -0.12 -5.06
C ILE A 92 12.73 0.83 -6.26
N GLU A 93 13.87 1.52 -6.33
CA GLU A 93 14.20 2.42 -7.45
C GLU A 93 14.16 1.67 -8.78
N LYS A 94 14.79 0.50 -8.86
CA LYS A 94 14.75 -0.34 -10.05
C LYS A 94 13.32 -0.73 -10.45
N GLN A 95 12.47 -1.10 -9.48
CA GLN A 95 11.08 -1.42 -9.76
C GLN A 95 10.29 -0.20 -10.27
N LEU A 96 10.56 0.99 -9.71
CA LEU A 96 9.94 2.23 -10.18
C LEU A 96 10.39 2.57 -11.60
N ASP A 97 11.67 2.40 -11.92
CA ASP A 97 12.21 2.61 -13.25
C ASP A 97 11.61 1.62 -14.26
N GLU A 98 11.51 0.33 -13.93
CA GLU A 98 10.84 -0.66 -14.79
C GLU A 98 9.36 -0.32 -15.03
N ILE A 99 8.66 0.23 -14.03
CA ILE A 99 7.28 0.72 -14.18
C ILE A 99 7.26 1.97 -15.06
N ALA A 100 8.19 2.91 -14.85
CA ALA A 100 8.31 4.13 -15.64
C ALA A 100 8.64 3.83 -17.10
N GLU A 101 9.54 2.90 -17.39
CA GLU A 101 9.86 2.43 -18.73
C GLU A 101 8.66 1.75 -19.39
N LYS A 102 7.96 0.85 -18.69
CA LYS A 102 6.71 0.25 -19.17
C LYS A 102 5.66 1.32 -19.51
N ASN A 103 5.56 2.37 -18.69
CA ASN A 103 4.65 3.48 -18.90
C ASN A 103 5.15 4.48 -19.97
N ASN A 104 6.45 4.58 -20.21
CA ASN A 104 7.08 5.44 -21.24
C ASN A 104 7.15 4.76 -22.62
N THR A 105 6.74 3.49 -22.76
CA THR A 105 6.54 2.82 -24.06
C THR A 105 5.33 3.31 -24.88
N ASP A 106 4.83 4.53 -24.63
CA ASP A 106 3.81 5.16 -25.47
C ASP A 106 4.21 6.60 -25.86
N PRO A 107 5.09 6.78 -26.87
CA PRO A 107 5.03 7.97 -27.69
C PRO A 107 3.66 7.95 -28.39
N LYS A 108 2.63 8.59 -27.80
CA LYS A 108 1.27 8.77 -28.35
C LYS A 108 0.94 7.76 -29.45
N LYS A 109 0.67 6.49 -29.10
CA LYS A 109 0.28 5.49 -30.10
C LYS A 109 -0.87 6.07 -30.92
N GLU A 110 -0.66 6.22 -32.22
CA GLU A 110 -1.65 6.78 -33.12
C GLU A 110 -3.01 6.08 -32.91
N LEU A 111 -4.08 6.86 -32.99
CA LEU A 111 -5.43 6.30 -32.98
C LEU A 111 -5.52 5.31 -34.14
N ASN A 112 -6.15 4.16 -33.91
CA ASN A 112 -6.23 3.16 -34.96
C ASN A 112 -7.08 3.73 -36.11
N PRO A 113 -6.52 3.96 -37.32
CA PRO A 113 -7.21 4.67 -38.40
C PRO A 113 -8.44 3.91 -38.90
N ASP A 114 -8.44 2.58 -38.79
CA ASP A 114 -9.56 1.71 -39.23
C ASP A 114 -10.67 1.59 -38.16
N SER A 115 -10.49 2.22 -37.01
CA SER A 115 -11.44 2.18 -35.89
C SER A 115 -12.28 3.45 -35.79
N MET A 116 -13.27 3.45 -34.89
CA MET A 116 -14.05 4.65 -34.58
C MET A 116 -13.26 5.68 -33.76
N GLN A 117 -12.02 5.38 -33.34
CA GLN A 117 -11.22 6.22 -32.44
C GLN A 117 -10.93 7.62 -33.00
N PRO A 118 -10.49 7.81 -34.27
CA PRO A 118 -10.23 9.14 -34.82
C PRO A 118 -11.50 10.00 -34.88
N MET A 119 -12.63 9.39 -35.22
CA MET A 119 -13.93 10.07 -35.26
C MET A 119 -14.39 10.47 -33.85
N ILE A 120 -14.25 9.59 -32.86
CA ILE A 120 -14.57 9.90 -31.46
C ILE A 120 -13.70 11.07 -30.97
N TRP A 121 -12.43 11.10 -31.36
CA TRP A 121 -11.50 12.16 -30.99
C TRP A 121 -11.87 13.51 -31.62
N GLU A 122 -12.12 13.53 -32.94
CA GLU A 122 -12.57 14.73 -33.66
C GLU A 122 -13.89 15.26 -33.09
N VAL A 123 -14.85 14.36 -32.82
CA VAL A 123 -16.11 14.75 -32.17
C VAL A 123 -15.80 15.31 -30.80
N ALA A 124 -15.00 14.66 -29.95
CA ALA A 124 -14.69 15.15 -28.60
C ALA A 124 -14.01 16.53 -28.56
N GLN A 125 -13.20 16.88 -29.59
CA GLN A 125 -12.54 18.19 -29.71
C GLN A 125 -13.53 19.35 -29.90
N LEU A 126 -14.75 19.09 -30.37
CA LEU A 126 -15.78 20.13 -30.57
C LEU A 126 -16.42 20.62 -29.25
N GLY A 127 -16.04 20.08 -28.09
CA GLY A 127 -16.48 20.52 -26.77
C GLY A 127 -17.85 19.94 -26.34
N TYR A 128 -17.86 19.16 -25.24
CA TYR A 128 -19.07 18.49 -24.72
C TYR A 128 -19.10 18.45 -23.20
N VAL A 129 -20.32 18.42 -22.65
CA VAL A 129 -20.53 18.41 -21.19
C VAL A 129 -20.57 16.99 -20.65
N LYS A 130 -21.13 16.03 -21.41
CA LYS A 130 -21.26 14.62 -21.03
C LYS A 130 -20.80 13.68 -22.13
N GLN A 131 -20.36 12.49 -21.71
CA GLN A 131 -19.94 11.42 -22.60
C GLN A 131 -21.10 10.87 -23.46
N GLY A 132 -22.34 10.92 -22.97
CA GLY A 132 -23.53 10.56 -23.74
C GLY A 132 -23.80 11.47 -24.94
N ASP A 133 -23.45 12.76 -24.84
CA ASP A 133 -23.64 13.72 -25.94
C ASP A 133 -22.72 13.38 -27.13
N ILE A 134 -21.52 12.85 -26.83
CA ILE A 134 -20.57 12.38 -27.85
C ILE A 134 -21.10 11.10 -28.50
N GLU A 135 -21.66 10.17 -27.73
CA GLU A 135 -22.27 8.93 -28.22
C GLU A 135 -23.46 9.19 -29.17
N ASP A 136 -24.32 10.14 -28.82
CA ASP A 136 -25.47 10.55 -29.63
C ASP A 136 -25.04 11.18 -30.96
N ARG A 137 -24.03 12.07 -30.93
CA ARG A 137 -23.51 12.68 -32.16
C ARG A 137 -22.75 11.68 -33.03
N MET A 138 -22.01 10.77 -32.43
CA MET A 138 -21.38 9.65 -33.14
C MET A 138 -22.44 8.78 -33.83
N SER A 139 -23.55 8.46 -33.14
CA SER A 139 -24.66 7.69 -33.72
C SER A 139 -25.29 8.39 -34.92
N LYS A 140 -25.53 9.71 -34.81
CA LYS A 140 -26.02 10.54 -35.93
C LYS A 140 -25.05 10.59 -37.11
N ARG A 141 -23.75 10.76 -36.82
CA ARG A 141 -22.71 10.86 -37.85
C ARG A 141 -22.48 9.55 -38.60
N MET A 142 -22.62 8.42 -37.92
CA MET A 142 -22.47 7.09 -38.52
C MET A 142 -23.75 6.56 -39.19
N GLY A 143 -24.88 7.25 -39.06
CA GLY A 143 -26.17 6.80 -39.59
C GLY A 143 -26.69 5.51 -38.96
N ARG A 144 -26.19 5.14 -37.77
CA ARG A 144 -26.60 3.93 -37.04
C ARG A 144 -26.56 4.16 -35.53
N ILE A 145 -27.40 3.46 -34.79
CA ILE A 145 -27.39 3.51 -33.32
C ILE A 145 -26.10 2.85 -32.82
N LEU A 146 -25.26 3.62 -32.13
CA LEU A 146 -24.06 3.11 -31.49
C LEU A 146 -24.43 2.47 -30.17
N THR A 147 -23.97 1.25 -29.90
CA THR A 147 -24.15 0.65 -28.58
C THR A 147 -23.15 1.25 -27.60
N SER A 148 -23.60 1.62 -26.39
CA SER A 148 -22.74 2.19 -25.35
C SER A 148 -21.54 1.32 -24.99
N SER A 149 -21.68 -0.01 -25.11
CA SER A 149 -20.56 -0.97 -24.94
C SER A 149 -19.47 -0.82 -26.00
N GLN A 150 -19.85 -0.63 -27.27
CA GLN A 150 -18.91 -0.43 -28.37
C GLN A 150 -18.18 0.91 -28.24
N PHE A 151 -18.92 1.95 -27.85
CA PHE A 151 -18.35 3.27 -27.57
C PHE A 151 -17.37 3.23 -26.39
N HIS A 152 -17.77 2.64 -25.26
CA HIS A 152 -16.93 2.53 -24.07
C HIS A 152 -15.65 1.74 -24.32
N ARG A 153 -15.72 0.66 -25.11
CA ARG A 153 -14.54 -0.12 -25.51
C ARG A 153 -13.51 0.72 -26.26
N ASN A 154 -13.97 1.56 -27.19
CA ASN A 154 -13.11 2.46 -27.95
C ASN A 154 -12.53 3.55 -27.05
N VAL A 155 -13.33 4.18 -26.18
CA VAL A 155 -12.87 5.19 -25.23
C VAL A 155 -11.82 4.62 -24.26
N MET A 156 -12.03 3.41 -23.74
CA MET A 156 -11.04 2.76 -22.86
C MET A 156 -9.75 2.42 -23.61
N SER A 157 -9.83 1.99 -24.87
CA SER A 157 -8.66 1.79 -25.72
C SER A 157 -7.92 3.11 -26.01
N MET A 158 -8.63 4.20 -26.25
CA MET A 158 -8.05 5.54 -26.42
C MET A 158 -7.37 6.04 -25.16
N ARG A 159 -7.97 5.84 -23.98
CA ARG A 159 -7.36 6.20 -22.69
C ARG A 159 -6.06 5.44 -22.44
N LYS A 160 -6.02 4.14 -22.79
CA LYS A 160 -4.78 3.35 -22.73
C LYS A 160 -3.69 3.90 -23.65
N LYS A 161 -4.06 4.60 -24.74
CA LYS A 161 -3.15 5.30 -25.66
C LYS A 161 -2.84 6.76 -25.25
N GLY A 162 -3.30 7.21 -24.08
CA GLY A 162 -3.10 8.58 -23.60
C GLY A 162 -4.09 9.62 -24.12
N PHE A 163 -5.11 9.22 -24.88
CA PHE A 163 -6.18 10.11 -25.35
C PHE A 163 -7.37 10.06 -24.37
N ASP A 164 -7.44 11.02 -23.44
CA ASP A 164 -8.60 11.15 -22.53
C ASP A 164 -9.51 12.31 -22.93
N ILE A 165 -10.69 11.94 -23.45
CA ILE A 165 -11.75 12.87 -23.86
C ILE A 165 -12.34 13.69 -22.69
N ARG A 166 -12.00 13.37 -21.44
CA ARG A 166 -12.39 14.16 -20.25
C ARG A 166 -11.52 15.41 -20.02
N ILE A 167 -10.30 15.44 -20.53
CA ILE A 167 -9.32 16.50 -20.23
C ILE A 167 -9.71 17.84 -20.86
N PHE A 168 -10.41 17.82 -22.01
CA PHE A 168 -10.91 19.03 -22.68
C PHE A 168 -12.03 19.76 -21.92
N LYS A 169 -12.51 19.19 -20.80
CA LYS A 169 -13.46 19.82 -19.88
C LYS A 169 -12.77 20.57 -18.73
N LYS A 170 -11.57 21.12 -18.94
CA LYS A 170 -11.14 22.28 -18.14
C LYS A 170 -11.57 23.54 -18.86
N ILE A 171 -12.82 23.94 -18.63
CA ILE A 171 -13.27 25.31 -18.91
C ILE A 171 -13.22 26.04 -17.56
N GLU A 172 -12.55 27.19 -17.58
CA GLU A 172 -12.47 28.17 -16.50
C GLU A 172 -13.87 28.57 -16.00
N ASN A 173 -14.01 28.61 -14.66
CA ASN A 173 -15.11 29.16 -13.84
C ASN A 173 -16.56 28.94 -14.30
#